data_AF-A0A2R6H2Z0-F1
#
_entry.id   AF-A0A2R6H2Z0-F1
#
_cell.length_a   1.000
_cell.length_b   1.000
_cell.length_c   1.000
_cell.angle_alpha   90.00
_cell.angle_beta   90.00
_cell.angle_gamma   90.00
#
_symmetry.space_group_name_H-M   'P 1'
#
loop_
_entity.id
_entity.type
_entity.pdbx_description
1 polymer ?
#
loop_
_entity_poly.entity_id
_entity_poly.type
_entity_poly.pdbx_seq_one_letter_code
_entity_poly.pdbx_strand_id
1 'polypeptide(L)'
;MDVPDLVRQALGDEEIRASVSLGDEDAVCMTPTRTLVYRGEGLLSDETIEEYPHDAERVDVSEGRRKTKFTLAYVDGSKSFTVPSDRGETMLERLLEGVLGAAGVAEAGETVTGVYRFSELTLIVTENRIVRHIGDAVWDEETEGYAYGDVTGLSFEEGNVATQVVLEVDGRPERIKAPSEEARLLRRSIEETLFDYYDVDSLEELNETVGGDAEEHSPADGEDATGQATGGNDPTPQAGSGDIGLDPLVSEGDDGGRSGGRDSGFGEPPGSTGSSSSGTSGVSGTGGSSTGTGTGAETESGAEAASREDIEEVNDQLAELTEAVKRQNELLERHNKTIKQLIKELRQGR
;
A
#
# COMPACT_ATOMS: atom_id res chain seq x y z
N MET A 1 32.36 -1.61 11.70
CA MET A 1 32.41 -1.45 13.17
C MET A 1 32.76 -2.80 13.73
N ASP A 2 33.56 -2.85 14.80
CA ASP A 2 33.76 -4.09 15.54
C ASP A 2 32.49 -4.38 16.36
N VAL A 3 32.06 -5.65 16.38
CA VAL A 3 30.84 -6.05 17.07
C VAL A 3 31.14 -6.16 18.58
N PRO A 4 30.36 -5.48 19.46
CA PRO A 4 30.56 -5.55 20.91
C PRO A 4 30.56 -6.99 21.46
N ASP A 5 31.29 -7.22 22.56
CA ASP A 5 31.36 -8.56 23.18
C ASP A 5 29.98 -9.03 23.66
N LEU A 6 29.13 -8.14 24.20
CA LEU A 6 27.77 -8.49 24.63
C LEU A 6 26.89 -8.92 23.46
N VAL A 7 26.99 -8.26 22.31
CA VAL A 7 26.29 -8.67 21.08
C VAL A 7 26.79 -10.03 20.62
N ARG A 8 28.12 -10.24 20.57
CA ARG A 8 28.71 -11.55 20.21
C ARG A 8 28.30 -12.67 21.17
N GLN A 9 28.06 -12.38 22.45
CA GLN A 9 27.54 -13.36 23.40
C GLN A 9 26.06 -13.67 23.18
N ALA A 10 25.24 -12.67 22.84
CA ALA A 10 23.79 -12.85 22.63
C ALA A 10 23.45 -13.56 21.30
N LEU A 11 24.28 -13.38 20.26
CA LEU A 11 24.11 -14.05 18.96
C LEU A 11 23.99 -15.58 19.06
N GLY A 12 24.70 -16.21 20.00
CA GLY A 12 24.75 -17.67 20.09
C GLY A 12 25.36 -18.28 18.83
N ASP A 13 24.58 -19.09 18.13
CA ASP A 13 24.99 -19.75 16.88
C ASP A 13 24.56 -18.97 15.61
N GLU A 14 23.91 -17.80 15.74
CA GLU A 14 23.41 -17.00 14.62
C GLU A 14 24.40 -15.93 14.14
N GLU A 15 24.39 -15.64 12.82
CA GLU A 15 25.19 -14.58 12.22
C GLU A 15 24.39 -13.27 12.06
N ILE A 16 25.08 -12.13 12.14
CA ILE A 16 24.49 -10.81 11.85
C ILE A 16 24.33 -10.67 10.33
N ARG A 17 23.09 -10.64 9.85
CA ARG A 17 22.76 -10.30 8.46
C ARG A 17 22.94 -8.81 8.17
N ALA A 18 22.53 -7.95 9.11
CA ALA A 18 22.62 -6.51 8.96
C ALA A 18 22.82 -5.79 10.31
N SER A 19 23.46 -4.61 10.26
CA SER A 19 23.62 -3.74 11.44
C SER A 19 23.32 -2.28 11.10
N VAL A 20 22.56 -1.61 11.98
CA VAL A 20 22.16 -0.21 11.85
C VAL A 20 22.66 0.55 13.09
N SER A 21 23.49 1.58 12.91
CA SER A 21 23.87 2.47 14.02
C SER A 21 22.70 3.37 14.41
N LEU A 22 22.49 3.54 15.72
CA LEU A 22 21.49 4.46 16.26
C LEU A 22 22.07 5.83 16.64
N GLY A 23 23.39 6.00 16.53
CA GLY A 23 24.17 7.12 17.04
C GLY A 23 25.04 6.70 18.23
N ASP A 24 26.15 7.42 18.43
CA ASP A 24 27.18 7.09 19.44
C ASP A 24 27.63 5.62 19.33
N GLU A 25 27.54 4.83 20.41
CA GLU A 25 27.88 3.39 20.42
C GLU A 25 26.64 2.49 20.25
N ASP A 26 25.43 3.04 20.19
CA ASP A 26 24.19 2.28 20.07
C ASP A 26 24.03 1.67 18.66
N ALA A 27 23.52 0.43 18.62
CA ALA A 27 23.33 -0.31 17.37
C ALA A 27 22.10 -1.23 17.42
N VAL A 28 21.58 -1.57 16.24
CA VAL A 28 20.62 -2.67 16.06
C VAL A 28 21.27 -3.70 15.15
N CYS A 29 21.36 -4.94 15.62
CA CYS A 29 21.91 -6.06 14.89
C CYS A 29 20.78 -7.05 14.58
N MET A 30 20.63 -7.40 13.31
CA MET A 30 19.57 -8.28 12.83
C MET A 30 20.16 -9.64 12.46
N THR A 31 19.55 -10.68 13.01
CA THR A 31 19.86 -12.10 12.78
C THR A 31 18.69 -12.74 12.02
N PRO A 32 18.78 -14.00 11.57
CA PRO A 32 17.63 -14.69 10.95
C PRO A 32 16.38 -14.69 11.85
N THR A 33 16.51 -15.02 13.15
CA THR A 33 15.35 -15.26 14.02
C THR A 33 14.97 -14.10 14.94
N ARG A 34 15.84 -13.09 15.11
CA ARG A 34 15.63 -11.99 16.05
C ARG A 34 16.40 -10.72 15.72
N THR A 35 15.87 -9.60 16.19
CA THR A 35 16.53 -8.29 16.22
C THR A 35 17.09 -8.04 17.63
N LEU A 36 18.38 -7.68 17.69
CA LEU A 36 19.09 -7.35 18.91
C LEU A 36 19.32 -5.83 18.96
N VAL A 37 18.75 -5.16 19.96
CA VAL A 37 18.95 -3.72 20.19
C VAL A 37 20.03 -3.55 21.26
N TYR A 38 21.20 -3.06 20.83
CA TYR A 38 22.35 -2.77 21.66
C TYR A 38 22.37 -1.31 22.09
N ARG A 39 22.61 -1.07 23.38
CA ARG A 39 22.86 0.25 23.97
C ARG A 39 24.24 0.27 24.61
N GLY A 40 25.08 1.21 24.19
CA GLY A 40 26.42 1.38 24.71
C GLY A 40 26.45 1.91 26.15
N GLU A 41 27.62 1.87 26.79
CA GLU A 41 27.80 2.39 28.14
C GLU A 41 27.61 3.92 28.15
N GLY A 42 26.52 4.37 28.78
CA GLY A 42 26.23 5.78 28.99
C GLY A 42 26.81 6.29 30.31
N LEU A 43 26.96 7.61 30.45
CA LEU A 43 27.43 8.27 31.69
C LEU A 43 26.65 7.89 32.98
N LEU A 44 25.48 7.26 32.85
CA LEU A 44 24.55 6.88 33.91
C LEU A 44 23.90 5.50 33.69
N SER A 45 24.35 4.72 32.70
CA SER A 45 23.72 3.48 32.28
C SER A 45 24.75 2.47 31.79
N ASP A 46 24.72 1.26 32.34
CA ASP A 46 25.59 0.17 31.88
C ASP A 46 25.22 -0.30 30.45
N GLU A 47 26.16 -0.98 29.80
CA GLU A 47 25.96 -1.69 28.52
C GLU A 47 24.74 -2.63 28.61
N THR A 48 23.80 -2.52 27.67
CA THR A 48 22.58 -3.34 27.67
C THR A 48 22.20 -3.86 26.29
N ILE A 49 21.54 -5.01 26.28
CA ILE A 49 21.00 -5.63 25.06
C ILE A 49 19.55 -6.08 25.30
N GLU A 50 18.70 -5.79 24.34
CA GLU A 50 17.30 -6.23 24.32
C GLU A 50 17.03 -7.08 23.09
N GLU A 51 16.34 -8.21 23.28
CA GLU A 51 16.02 -9.15 22.21
C GLU A 51 14.55 -9.04 21.77
N TYR A 52 14.37 -8.95 20.46
CA TYR A 52 13.11 -8.83 19.75
C TYR A 52 13.00 -9.99 18.75
N PRO A 53 12.43 -11.14 19.17
CA PRO A 53 12.15 -12.26 18.28
C PRO A 53 11.34 -11.86 17.03
N HIS A 54 11.50 -12.60 15.94
CA HIS A 54 10.78 -12.37 14.70
C HIS A 54 9.45 -13.13 14.60
N ASP A 55 9.11 -13.99 15.57
CA ASP A 55 7.79 -14.62 15.76
C ASP A 55 6.77 -13.66 16.39
N ALA A 56 6.78 -12.39 15.94
CA ALA A 56 5.74 -11.44 16.27
C ALA A 56 4.43 -11.84 15.58
N GLU A 57 3.29 -11.55 16.22
CA GLU A 57 1.94 -11.69 15.63
C GLU A 57 1.56 -10.44 14.82
N ARG A 58 2.20 -9.29 15.10
CA ARG A 58 1.92 -8.00 14.46
C ARG A 58 3.11 -7.04 14.58
N VAL A 59 3.35 -6.25 13.53
CA VAL A 59 4.37 -5.20 13.45
C VAL A 59 3.71 -3.86 13.13
N ASP A 60 3.84 -2.89 14.05
CA ASP A 60 3.40 -1.50 13.87
C ASP A 60 4.60 -0.55 13.75
N VAL A 61 4.52 0.41 12.84
CA VAL A 61 5.53 1.46 12.64
C VAL A 61 4.92 2.83 12.89
N SER A 62 5.52 3.61 13.79
CA SER A 62 5.16 5.01 14.03
C SER A 62 6.29 5.94 13.65
N GLU A 63 6.09 6.71 12.58
CA GLU A 63 7.10 7.65 12.07
C GLU A 63 6.99 9.01 12.74
N GLY A 64 8.08 9.43 13.37
CA GLY A 64 8.26 10.77 13.90
C GLY A 64 9.38 11.50 13.17
N ARG A 65 9.30 12.83 13.15
CA ARG A 65 10.24 13.76 12.46
C ARG A 65 11.74 13.50 12.64
N ARG A 66 12.16 12.79 13.69
CA ARG A 66 13.57 12.46 14.00
C ARG A 66 13.83 10.99 14.24
N LYS A 67 12.77 10.19 14.40
CA LYS A 67 12.83 8.86 15.00
C LYS A 67 11.64 8.04 14.53
N THR A 68 11.90 6.81 14.09
CA THR A 68 10.89 5.82 13.71
C THR A 68 10.82 4.77 14.80
N LYS A 69 9.61 4.57 15.36
CA LYS A 69 9.36 3.58 16.41
C LYS A 69 8.79 2.31 15.78
N PHE A 70 9.38 1.17 16.11
CA PHE A 70 8.87 -0.15 15.79
C PHE A 70 8.21 -0.75 17.03
N THR A 71 7.01 -1.29 16.90
CA THR A 71 6.34 -2.04 17.97
C THR A 71 6.03 -3.42 17.43
N LEU A 72 6.49 -4.45 18.13
CA LEU A 72 6.22 -5.85 17.83
C LEU A 72 5.29 -6.38 18.92
N ALA A 73 4.16 -6.95 18.53
CA ALA A 73 3.25 -7.65 19.43
C ALA A 73 3.47 -9.16 19.34
N TYR A 74 3.32 -9.83 20.48
CA TYR A 74 3.49 -11.26 20.69
C TYR A 74 2.39 -11.74 21.64
N VAL A 75 2.21 -13.06 21.73
CA VAL A 75 1.26 -13.72 22.64
C VAL A 75 1.32 -13.20 24.09
N ASP A 76 2.51 -12.85 24.58
CA ASP A 76 2.75 -12.45 25.98
C ASP A 76 2.81 -10.93 26.23
N GLY A 77 2.70 -10.10 25.18
CA GLY A 77 2.71 -8.65 25.29
C GLY A 77 3.28 -7.96 24.04
N SER A 78 3.73 -6.71 24.18
CA SER A 78 4.41 -6.01 23.09
C SER A 78 5.71 -5.36 23.55
N LYS A 79 6.70 -5.38 22.67
CA LYS A 79 8.00 -4.72 22.84
C LYS A 79 8.13 -3.61 21.80
N SER A 80 8.91 -2.58 22.08
CA SER A 80 9.17 -1.54 21.08
C SER A 80 10.50 -0.84 21.23
N PHE A 81 11.22 -0.69 20.12
CA PHE A 81 12.45 0.09 20.02
C PHE A 81 12.27 1.28 19.07
N THR A 82 13.32 2.06 18.86
CA THR A 82 13.26 3.28 18.06
C THR A 82 14.60 3.59 17.42
N VAL A 83 14.59 3.89 16.12
CA VAL A 83 15.75 4.21 15.30
C VAL A 83 15.72 5.66 14.81
N PRO A 84 16.84 6.28 14.39
CA PRO A 84 16.84 7.55 13.66
C PRO A 84 15.95 7.48 12.42
N SER A 85 15.20 8.54 12.10
CA SER A 85 14.23 8.50 11.00
C SER A 85 14.84 8.22 9.62
N ASP A 86 16.11 8.62 9.39
CA ASP A 86 16.89 8.30 8.18
C ASP A 86 17.27 6.81 8.06
N ARG A 87 16.96 6.00 9.07
CA ARG A 87 17.15 4.55 9.10
C ARG A 87 15.83 3.78 9.22
N GLY A 88 14.69 4.47 9.25
CA GLY A 88 13.38 3.82 9.42
C GLY A 88 13.07 2.82 8.32
N GLU A 89 13.21 3.24 7.06
CA GLU A 89 12.93 2.41 5.87
C GLU A 89 13.81 1.15 5.81
N THR A 90 15.14 1.32 5.85
CA THR A 90 16.09 0.19 5.86
C THR A 90 15.94 -0.73 7.07
N MET A 91 15.50 -0.21 8.22
CA MET A 91 15.20 -1.05 9.39
C MET A 91 13.90 -1.84 9.19
N LEU A 92 12.91 -1.27 8.50
CA LEU A 92 11.62 -1.92 8.24
C LEU A 92 11.77 -3.09 7.25
N GLU A 93 12.48 -2.87 6.13
CA GLU A 93 12.79 -3.92 5.15
C GLU A 93 13.42 -5.14 5.83
N ARG A 94 14.51 -4.90 6.59
CA ARG A 94 15.30 -5.94 7.27
C ARG A 94 14.57 -6.60 8.44
N LEU A 95 13.66 -5.90 9.10
CA LEU A 95 12.78 -6.49 10.11
C LEU A 95 11.77 -7.43 9.45
N LEU A 96 11.19 -7.03 8.32
CA LEU A 96 10.21 -7.83 7.58
C LEU A 96 10.84 -9.05 6.89
N GLU A 97 12.08 -8.99 6.42
CA GLU A 97 12.86 -10.18 6.00
C GLU A 97 12.84 -11.27 7.10
N GLY A 98 13.10 -10.86 8.34
CA GLY A 98 13.10 -11.74 9.49
C GLY A 98 11.72 -12.27 9.86
N VAL A 99 10.73 -11.38 9.92
CA VAL A 99 9.34 -11.71 10.32
C VAL A 99 8.65 -12.59 9.28
N LEU A 100 8.76 -12.28 7.98
CA LEU A 100 8.18 -13.11 6.91
C LEU A 100 8.81 -14.51 6.86
N GLY A 101 10.12 -14.62 7.11
CA GLY A 101 10.81 -15.90 7.22
C GLY A 101 10.41 -16.69 8.48
N ALA A 102 10.19 -16.02 9.61
CA ALA A 102 9.72 -16.65 10.85
C ALA A 102 8.27 -17.14 10.76
N ALA A 103 7.39 -16.38 10.11
CA ALA A 103 6.01 -16.75 9.84
C ALA A 103 5.86 -17.82 8.73
N GLY A 104 6.93 -18.12 7.98
CA GLY A 104 6.89 -19.05 6.85
C GLY A 104 6.18 -18.50 5.60
N VAL A 105 5.99 -17.18 5.52
CA VAL A 105 5.40 -16.47 4.37
C VAL A 105 6.44 -16.28 3.25
N ALA A 106 7.71 -16.11 3.64
CA ALA A 106 8.88 -16.02 2.76
C ALA A 106 9.85 -17.18 3.03
N GLU A 107 10.70 -17.51 2.04
CA GLU A 107 11.74 -18.53 2.20
C GLU A 107 12.89 -18.06 3.10
N ALA A 108 13.60 -19.03 3.70
CA ALA A 108 14.61 -18.77 4.71
C ALA A 108 15.86 -18.08 4.13
N GLY A 109 15.86 -16.75 4.10
CA GLY A 109 16.94 -15.93 3.52
C GLY A 109 16.53 -15.10 2.30
N GLU A 110 15.25 -15.14 1.90
CA GLU A 110 14.66 -14.25 0.90
C GLU A 110 14.74 -12.78 1.37
N THR A 111 15.27 -11.89 0.52
CA THR A 111 15.45 -10.47 0.83
C THR A 111 14.19 -9.66 0.52
N VAL A 112 13.91 -8.62 1.31
CA VAL A 112 12.88 -7.61 1.03
C VAL A 112 13.51 -6.47 0.22
N THR A 113 13.01 -6.25 -0.99
CA THR A 113 13.49 -5.22 -1.92
C THR A 113 12.77 -3.89 -1.74
N GLY A 114 11.57 -3.88 -1.15
CA GLY A 114 10.87 -2.64 -0.79
C GLY A 114 9.57 -2.86 -0.02
N VAL A 115 9.20 -1.86 0.79
CA VAL A 115 7.99 -1.89 1.64
C VAL A 115 7.14 -0.65 1.40
N TYR A 116 5.99 -0.83 0.76
CA TYR A 116 5.10 0.25 0.35
C TYR A 116 3.82 0.26 1.18
N ARG A 117 3.47 1.42 1.76
CA ARG A 117 2.32 1.58 2.66
C ARG A 117 1.37 2.65 2.15
N PHE A 118 0.08 2.31 2.03
CA PHE A 118 -0.97 3.14 1.43
C PHE A 118 -2.23 3.15 2.30
N SER A 119 -2.24 4.01 3.33
CA SER A 119 -3.30 4.04 4.36
C SER A 119 -3.41 2.70 5.10
N GLU A 120 -4.31 1.81 4.65
CA GLU A 120 -4.57 0.48 5.22
C GLU A 120 -3.95 -0.66 4.39
N LEU A 121 -3.39 -0.39 3.20
CA LEU A 121 -2.75 -1.41 2.36
C LEU A 121 -1.23 -1.37 2.54
N THR A 122 -0.61 -2.50 2.89
CA THR A 122 0.85 -2.67 2.80
C THR A 122 1.20 -3.70 1.73
N LEU A 123 2.18 -3.38 0.89
CA LEU A 123 2.82 -4.30 -0.04
C LEU A 123 4.30 -4.45 0.31
N ILE A 124 4.76 -5.68 0.40
CA ILE A 124 6.16 -6.02 0.60
C ILE A 124 6.63 -6.73 -0.66
N VAL A 125 7.55 -6.10 -1.39
CA VAL A 125 8.16 -6.65 -2.59
C VAL A 125 9.45 -7.34 -2.16
N THR A 126 9.63 -8.59 -2.55
CA THR A 126 10.81 -9.42 -2.22
C THR A 126 11.47 -9.94 -3.50
N GLU A 127 12.53 -10.72 -3.35
CA GLU A 127 13.22 -11.37 -4.47
C GLU A 127 12.36 -12.42 -5.21
N ASN A 128 11.40 -13.11 -4.55
CA ASN A 128 10.63 -14.19 -5.19
C ASN A 128 9.10 -14.09 -5.00
N ARG A 129 8.58 -13.07 -4.29
CA ARG A 129 7.14 -12.85 -4.10
C ARG A 129 6.75 -11.40 -3.80
N ILE A 130 5.48 -11.07 -4.05
CA ILE A 130 4.82 -9.89 -3.46
C ILE A 130 3.92 -10.37 -2.32
N VAL A 131 4.11 -9.81 -1.12
CA VAL A 131 3.20 -10.02 0.01
C VAL A 131 2.30 -8.81 0.17
N ARG A 132 1.00 -9.04 0.28
CA ARG A 132 -0.06 -8.06 0.46
C ARG A 132 -0.66 -8.20 1.86
N HIS A 133 -0.79 -7.09 2.56
CA HIS A 133 -1.45 -6.98 3.87
C HIS A 133 -2.49 -5.87 3.82
N ILE A 134 -3.62 -6.04 4.50
CA ILE A 134 -4.67 -5.01 4.63
C ILE A 134 -5.02 -4.82 6.11
N GLY A 135 -4.61 -3.71 6.70
CA GLY A 135 -4.85 -3.35 8.09
C GLY A 135 -4.15 -2.06 8.53
N ASP A 136 -4.37 -1.65 9.78
CA ASP A 136 -3.62 -0.55 10.43
C ASP A 136 -2.15 -0.91 10.69
N ALA A 137 -1.82 -2.21 10.73
CA ALA A 137 -0.48 -2.71 10.91
C ALA A 137 0.34 -2.58 9.63
N VAL A 138 1.66 -2.67 9.75
CA VAL A 138 2.51 -2.85 8.56
C VAL A 138 2.55 -4.33 8.16
N TRP A 139 2.40 -5.23 9.13
CA TRP A 139 2.27 -6.66 8.92
C TRP A 139 1.59 -7.31 10.13
N ASP A 140 0.80 -8.35 9.90
CA ASP A 140 0.36 -9.35 10.87
C ASP A 140 0.19 -10.71 10.16
N GLU A 141 -0.39 -11.71 10.82
CA GLU A 141 -0.59 -13.05 10.23
C GLU A 141 -1.59 -13.06 9.04
N GLU A 142 -2.47 -12.05 8.91
CA GLU A 142 -3.47 -11.97 7.83
C GLU A 142 -2.85 -11.32 6.57
N THR A 143 -2.07 -12.13 5.85
CA THR A 143 -1.40 -11.73 4.60
C THR A 143 -1.63 -12.69 3.44
N GLU A 144 -1.55 -12.15 2.23
CA GLU A 144 -1.69 -12.87 0.97
C GLU A 144 -0.37 -12.77 0.20
N GLY A 145 0.21 -13.90 -0.19
CA GLY A 145 1.50 -13.96 -0.89
C GLY A 145 1.32 -14.44 -2.33
N TYR A 146 1.86 -13.67 -3.28
CA TYR A 146 1.90 -14.02 -4.70
C TYR A 146 3.35 -14.36 -5.07
N ALA A 147 3.67 -15.65 -5.19
CA ALA A 147 5.00 -16.09 -5.60
C ALA A 147 5.23 -15.79 -7.09
N TYR A 148 6.43 -15.35 -7.45
CA TYR A 148 6.75 -14.99 -8.82
C TYR A 148 6.59 -16.17 -9.77
N GLY A 149 6.96 -17.39 -9.36
CA GLY A 149 6.75 -18.60 -10.17
C GLY A 149 5.30 -18.91 -10.57
N ASP A 150 4.30 -18.33 -9.89
CA ASP A 150 2.87 -18.49 -10.21
C ASP A 150 2.31 -17.32 -11.05
N VAL A 151 3.13 -16.29 -11.32
CA VAL A 151 2.75 -15.11 -12.12
C VAL A 151 2.69 -15.48 -13.60
N THR A 152 1.54 -15.28 -14.23
CA THR A 152 1.28 -15.50 -15.66
C THR A 152 1.21 -14.21 -16.47
N GLY A 153 1.31 -13.05 -15.83
CA GLY A 153 1.33 -11.76 -16.52
C GLY A 153 1.45 -10.55 -15.59
N LEU A 154 1.96 -9.44 -16.13
CA LEU A 154 2.07 -8.15 -15.44
C LEU A 154 1.64 -7.01 -16.35
N SER A 155 0.73 -6.16 -15.87
CA SER A 155 0.36 -4.90 -16.52
C SER A 155 0.01 -3.79 -15.52
N PHE A 156 -0.06 -2.56 -16.02
CA PHE A 156 -0.29 -1.36 -15.22
C PHE A 156 -1.37 -0.47 -15.86
N GLU A 157 -2.46 -0.21 -15.13
CA GLU A 157 -3.53 0.71 -15.54
C GLU A 157 -3.32 2.07 -14.83
N GLU A 158 -2.89 3.10 -15.56
CA GLU A 158 -2.67 4.44 -15.00
C GLU A 158 -3.98 5.24 -14.93
N GLY A 159 -4.43 5.55 -13.71
CA GLY A 159 -5.62 6.37 -13.45
C GLY A 159 -5.28 7.73 -12.84
N ASN A 160 -6.22 8.68 -12.92
CA ASN A 160 -6.05 10.07 -12.47
C ASN A 160 -5.79 10.24 -10.95
N VAL A 161 -6.05 9.22 -10.13
CA VAL A 161 -5.97 9.28 -8.66
C VAL A 161 -5.11 8.14 -8.09
N ALA A 162 -5.11 7.00 -8.77
CA ALA A 162 -4.35 5.81 -8.41
C ALA A 162 -3.99 5.06 -9.69
N THR A 163 -2.81 4.44 -9.68
CA THR A 163 -2.41 3.43 -10.66
C THR A 163 -2.80 2.07 -10.10
N GLN A 164 -3.29 1.19 -10.96
CA GLN A 164 -3.56 -0.20 -10.60
C GLN A 164 -2.44 -1.07 -11.17
N VAL A 165 -1.73 -1.78 -10.31
CA VAL A 165 -0.90 -2.92 -10.70
C VAL A 165 -1.85 -4.09 -10.92
N VAL A 166 -1.75 -4.75 -12.07
CA VAL A 166 -2.51 -5.96 -12.39
C VAL A 166 -1.51 -7.10 -12.55
N LEU A 167 -1.47 -7.97 -11.56
CA LEU A 167 -0.64 -9.17 -11.53
C LEU A 167 -1.56 -10.35 -11.86
N GLU A 168 -1.33 -11.04 -12.97
CA GLU A 168 -2.04 -12.28 -13.25
C GLU A 168 -1.30 -13.42 -12.56
N VAL A 169 -2.00 -14.18 -11.70
CA VAL A 169 -1.47 -15.30 -10.92
C VAL A 169 -2.38 -16.49 -11.14
N ASP A 170 -1.86 -17.65 -11.56
CA ASP A 170 -2.66 -18.80 -12.00
C ASP A 170 -3.76 -18.44 -13.04
N GLY A 171 -3.48 -17.46 -13.93
CA GLY A 171 -4.47 -16.94 -14.89
C GLY A 171 -5.61 -16.12 -14.27
N ARG A 172 -5.45 -15.63 -13.03
CA ARG A 172 -6.41 -14.76 -12.33
C ARG A 172 -5.82 -13.36 -12.13
N PRO A 173 -6.48 -12.28 -12.57
CA PRO A 173 -5.96 -10.93 -12.43
C PRO A 173 -6.18 -10.37 -11.02
N GLU A 174 -5.12 -10.31 -10.22
CA GLU A 174 -5.08 -9.61 -8.95
C GLU A 174 -4.80 -8.12 -9.13
N ARG A 175 -5.65 -7.29 -8.52
CA ARG A 175 -5.71 -5.84 -8.78
C ARG A 175 -5.35 -5.04 -7.54
N ILE A 176 -4.16 -4.45 -7.57
CA ILE A 176 -3.57 -3.74 -6.45
C ILE A 176 -3.55 -2.24 -6.76
N LYS A 177 -4.23 -1.43 -5.94
CA LYS A 177 -4.31 0.02 -6.12
C LYS A 177 -3.22 0.74 -5.32
N ALA A 178 -2.38 1.50 -6.00
CA ALA A 178 -1.39 2.38 -5.40
C ALA A 178 -1.69 3.85 -5.78
N PRO A 179 -1.59 4.82 -4.86
CA PRO A 179 -1.70 6.24 -5.20
C PRO A 179 -0.59 6.65 -6.19
N SER A 180 -0.89 7.61 -7.08
CA SER A 180 -0.06 7.85 -8.27
C SER A 180 1.38 8.32 -8.02
N GLU A 181 1.68 8.92 -6.86
CA GLU A 181 3.05 9.34 -6.51
C GLU A 181 3.93 8.12 -6.19
N GLU A 182 3.47 7.26 -5.27
CA GLU A 182 4.19 6.08 -4.82
C GLU A 182 4.14 4.92 -5.84
N ALA A 183 3.09 4.87 -6.67
CA ALA A 183 2.93 3.84 -7.71
C ALA A 183 4.12 3.75 -8.67
N ARG A 184 4.84 4.86 -8.90
CA ARG A 184 6.04 4.88 -9.76
C ARG A 184 7.24 4.18 -9.15
N LEU A 185 7.35 4.19 -7.82
CA LEU A 185 8.39 3.46 -7.09
C LEU A 185 8.00 1.98 -7.01
N LEU A 186 6.75 1.69 -6.62
CA LEU A 186 6.21 0.32 -6.60
C LEU A 186 6.37 -0.38 -7.95
N ARG A 187 5.96 0.28 -9.04
CA ARG A 187 6.13 -0.23 -10.40
C ARG A 187 7.59 -0.57 -10.70
N ARG A 188 8.53 0.33 -10.38
CA ARG A 188 9.95 0.06 -10.63
C ARG A 188 10.43 -1.16 -9.86
N SER A 189 10.14 -1.26 -8.57
CA SER A 189 10.62 -2.41 -7.79
C SER A 189 9.97 -3.72 -8.24
N ILE A 190 8.69 -3.73 -8.63
CA ILE A 190 8.04 -4.92 -9.18
C ILE A 190 8.66 -5.31 -10.54
N GLU A 191 8.86 -4.35 -11.45
CA GLU A 191 9.54 -4.59 -12.74
C GLU A 191 10.97 -5.11 -12.49
N GLU A 192 11.77 -4.43 -11.68
CA GLU A 192 13.16 -4.79 -11.33
C GLU A 192 13.26 -6.20 -10.73
N THR A 193 12.44 -6.55 -9.72
CA THR A 193 12.51 -7.89 -9.09
C THR A 193 11.97 -9.00 -9.97
N LEU A 194 10.94 -8.78 -10.80
CA LEU A 194 10.46 -9.80 -11.72
C LEU A 194 11.42 -9.99 -12.90
N PHE A 195 12.06 -8.92 -13.37
CA PHE A 195 13.09 -8.98 -14.40
C PHE A 195 14.33 -9.75 -13.91
N ASP A 196 14.79 -9.47 -12.69
CA ASP A 196 15.88 -10.22 -12.05
C ASP A 196 15.51 -11.69 -11.79
N TYR A 197 14.26 -11.99 -11.41
CA TYR A 197 13.80 -13.37 -11.14
C TYR A 197 13.68 -14.22 -12.41
N TYR A 198 13.20 -13.63 -13.51
CA TYR A 198 13.01 -14.32 -14.79
C TYR A 198 14.20 -14.21 -15.77
N ASP A 199 15.23 -13.41 -15.45
CA ASP A 199 16.39 -13.11 -16.31
C ASP A 199 15.98 -12.47 -17.65
N VAL A 200 15.12 -11.43 -17.59
CA VAL A 200 14.55 -10.71 -18.75
C VAL A 200 14.80 -9.20 -18.67
N ASP A 201 14.93 -8.53 -19.82
CA ASP A 201 15.27 -7.10 -19.90
C ASP A 201 14.03 -6.17 -20.03
N SER A 202 12.81 -6.72 -20.19
CA SER A 202 11.62 -5.91 -20.47
C SER A 202 10.27 -6.53 -20.08
N LEU A 203 9.25 -5.68 -19.95
CA LEU A 203 7.86 -6.10 -19.63
C LEU A 203 7.20 -6.93 -20.75
N GLU A 204 7.60 -6.72 -22.00
CA GLU A 204 7.10 -7.51 -23.15
C GLU A 204 7.68 -8.93 -23.08
N GLU A 205 9.00 -9.04 -22.91
CA GLU A 205 9.72 -10.31 -22.75
C GLU A 205 9.30 -11.08 -21.48
N LEU A 206 9.03 -10.39 -20.37
CA LEU A 206 8.44 -10.99 -19.17
C LEU A 206 7.11 -11.66 -19.51
N ASN A 207 6.17 -10.93 -20.12
CA ASN A 207 4.85 -11.45 -20.45
C ASN A 207 4.89 -12.56 -21.53
N GLU A 208 5.85 -12.53 -22.46
CA GLU A 208 6.08 -13.67 -23.38
C GLU A 208 6.61 -14.90 -22.65
N THR A 209 7.51 -14.71 -21.68
CA THR A 209 8.10 -15.78 -20.87
C THR A 209 7.07 -16.45 -19.97
N VAL A 210 6.23 -15.68 -19.28
CA VAL A 210 5.24 -16.22 -18.32
C VAL A 210 3.90 -16.60 -18.95
N GLY A 211 3.51 -15.94 -20.05
CA GLY A 211 2.28 -16.24 -20.78
C GLY A 211 2.39 -17.50 -21.66
N GLY A 212 3.61 -17.93 -21.99
CA GLY A 212 3.87 -19.07 -22.88
C GLY A 212 3.36 -20.42 -22.35
N ASP A 213 3.31 -20.61 -21.03
CA ASP A 213 2.87 -21.88 -20.41
C ASP A 213 1.33 -22.03 -20.35
N ALA A 214 0.56 -20.97 -20.61
CA ALA A 214 -0.90 -20.99 -20.52
C ALA A 214 -1.60 -21.74 -21.69
N GLU A 215 -0.92 -21.98 -22.81
CA GLU A 215 -1.51 -22.57 -24.03
C GLU A 215 -1.58 -24.11 -24.03
N GLU A 216 -0.87 -24.83 -23.14
CA GLU A 216 -0.89 -26.32 -23.13
C GLU A 216 -2.17 -26.94 -22.52
N HIS A 217 -3.15 -26.12 -22.08
CA HIS A 217 -4.42 -26.58 -21.53
C HIS A 217 -5.67 -26.17 -22.33
N SER A 218 -5.55 -26.14 -23.66
CA SER A 218 -6.72 -26.40 -24.52
C SER A 218 -7.15 -27.88 -24.40
N PRO A 219 -8.33 -28.21 -23.85
CA PRO A 219 -8.84 -29.56 -23.91
C PRO A 219 -9.10 -29.92 -25.38
N ALA A 220 -8.35 -30.87 -25.92
CA ALA A 220 -8.50 -31.28 -27.30
C ALA A 220 -9.94 -31.74 -27.58
N ASP A 221 -10.60 -31.11 -28.56
CA ASP A 221 -11.94 -31.47 -29.04
C ASP A 221 -11.95 -32.91 -29.56
N GLY A 222 -12.34 -33.83 -28.67
CA GLY A 222 -12.52 -35.24 -28.94
C GLY A 222 -13.88 -35.52 -29.58
N GLU A 223 -14.21 -34.86 -30.69
CA GLU A 223 -15.47 -35.09 -31.40
C GLU A 223 -15.36 -36.30 -32.34
N ASP A 224 -16.04 -37.37 -31.92
CA ASP A 224 -15.99 -38.73 -32.45
C ASP A 224 -16.52 -38.85 -33.90
N ALA A 225 -15.81 -39.63 -34.71
CA ALA A 225 -16.17 -39.89 -36.10
C ALA A 225 -17.12 -41.09 -36.23
N THR A 226 -18.42 -40.89 -36.01
CA THR A 226 -19.44 -41.92 -36.27
C THR A 226 -20.58 -41.46 -37.19
N GLY A 227 -20.56 -41.93 -38.44
CA GLY A 227 -21.65 -41.76 -39.40
C GLY A 227 -22.37 -43.07 -39.72
N GLN A 228 -23.67 -43.15 -39.44
CA GLN A 228 -24.59 -44.01 -40.22
C GLN A 228 -26.04 -43.53 -40.11
N ALA A 229 -26.80 -43.64 -41.21
CA ALA A 229 -28.12 -43.06 -41.37
C ALA A 229 -29.24 -44.11 -41.52
N THR A 230 -30.36 -43.87 -40.82
CA THR A 230 -31.75 -44.26 -41.16
C THR A 230 -32.67 -43.30 -40.38
N GLY A 231 -33.72 -42.66 -40.88
CA GLY A 231 -34.44 -42.80 -42.16
C GLY A 231 -35.94 -43.02 -41.90
N GLY A 232 -36.78 -41.98 -41.94
CA GLY A 232 -38.25 -42.15 -41.90
C GLY A 232 -39.12 -40.98 -41.41
N ASN A 233 -39.69 -40.25 -42.37
CA ASN A 233 -41.03 -39.63 -42.37
C ASN A 233 -41.37 -38.42 -41.46
N ASP A 234 -41.69 -37.31 -42.13
CA ASP A 234 -42.58 -36.20 -41.73
C ASP A 234 -43.81 -36.23 -42.70
N PRO A 235 -45.04 -35.75 -42.36
CA PRO A 235 -45.34 -34.30 -42.35
C PRO A 235 -46.41 -33.80 -41.34
N THR A 236 -46.03 -32.92 -40.40
CA THR A 236 -46.76 -31.65 -40.01
C THR A 236 -48.24 -31.69 -39.50
N PRO A 237 -48.85 -30.56 -39.06
CA PRO A 237 -48.48 -29.71 -37.92
C PRO A 237 -49.67 -29.40 -36.97
N GLN A 238 -49.42 -28.88 -35.75
CA GLN A 238 -50.46 -28.10 -35.04
C GLN A 238 -49.88 -26.96 -34.17
N ALA A 239 -50.58 -25.83 -34.16
CA ALA A 239 -50.15 -24.55 -33.61
C ALA A 239 -50.26 -24.42 -32.08
N GLY A 240 -49.50 -23.49 -31.52
CA GLY A 240 -49.51 -23.15 -30.09
C GLY A 240 -48.67 -21.92 -29.75
N SER A 241 -48.88 -20.80 -30.44
CA SER A 241 -48.22 -19.53 -30.10
C SER A 241 -48.74 -19.01 -28.75
N GLY A 242 -47.86 -18.92 -27.76
CA GLY A 242 -48.08 -18.21 -26.50
C GLY A 242 -47.32 -16.90 -26.51
N ASP A 243 -48.04 -15.78 -26.36
CA ASP A 243 -47.60 -14.43 -26.65
C ASP A 243 -47.64 -13.55 -25.39
N ILE A 244 -46.56 -12.75 -25.21
CA ILE A 244 -46.39 -11.57 -24.34
C ILE A 244 -46.72 -11.67 -22.82
N GLY A 245 -45.74 -11.23 -22.01
CA GLY A 245 -45.92 -10.83 -20.62
C GLY A 245 -44.75 -9.97 -20.14
N LEU A 246 -44.72 -8.69 -20.49
CA LEU A 246 -43.70 -7.73 -20.05
C LEU A 246 -44.05 -7.12 -18.68
N ASP A 247 -43.06 -7.15 -17.78
CA ASP A 247 -42.85 -6.29 -16.58
C ASP A 247 -43.94 -6.29 -15.46
N PRO A 248 -43.55 -6.15 -14.17
CA PRO A 248 -43.17 -4.82 -13.67
C PRO A 248 -41.95 -4.76 -12.73
N LEU A 249 -41.24 -3.63 -12.81
CA LEU A 249 -40.50 -2.96 -11.72
C LEU A 249 -40.90 -3.36 -10.28
N VAL A 250 -39.91 -3.70 -9.45
CA VAL A 250 -39.87 -3.37 -8.01
C VAL A 250 -38.44 -3.04 -7.57
N SER A 251 -38.33 -2.12 -6.62
CA SER A 251 -37.09 -1.55 -6.07
C SER A 251 -36.41 -2.42 -4.99
N GLU A 252 -35.35 -1.85 -4.41
CA GLU A 252 -34.50 -2.29 -3.28
C GLU A 252 -33.22 -2.97 -3.78
N GLY A 253 -32.02 -2.53 -3.42
CA GLY A 253 -31.52 -1.62 -2.37
C GLY A 253 -30.00 -1.89 -2.25
N ASP A 254 -29.30 -1.24 -1.31
CA ASP A 254 -27.85 -1.42 -1.05
C ASP A 254 -26.87 -1.09 -2.22
N ASP A 255 -25.61 -0.70 -2.01
CA ASP A 255 -24.98 0.06 -0.92
C ASP A 255 -23.64 0.64 -1.45
N GLY A 256 -22.86 1.36 -0.62
CA GLY A 256 -21.44 1.78 -0.78
C GLY A 256 -20.87 2.01 -2.20
N GLY A 257 -20.46 3.22 -2.60
CA GLY A 257 -19.54 4.12 -1.89
C GLY A 257 -18.13 4.00 -2.50
N ARG A 258 -17.71 4.88 -3.42
CA ARG A 258 -17.00 6.16 -3.15
C ARG A 258 -15.90 6.01 -2.08
N SER A 259 -14.64 5.81 -2.47
CA SER A 259 -13.64 6.84 -2.84
C SER A 259 -13.16 7.72 -1.67
N GLY A 260 -11.83 7.80 -1.46
CA GLY A 260 -11.21 8.86 -0.65
C GLY A 260 -11.62 10.26 -1.13
N GLY A 261 -11.67 11.29 -0.29
CA GLY A 261 -10.50 11.98 0.29
C GLY A 261 -10.54 13.42 -0.26
N ARG A 262 -10.91 14.43 0.54
CA ARG A 262 -10.00 15.34 1.28
C ARG A 262 -8.97 16.05 0.37
N ASP A 263 -8.78 17.37 0.40
CA ASP A 263 -9.31 18.42 1.29
C ASP A 263 -9.30 19.82 0.61
N SER A 264 -9.94 20.80 1.25
CA SER A 264 -9.89 22.24 0.89
C SER A 264 -8.60 22.93 1.36
N GLY A 265 -8.40 24.20 0.99
CA GLY A 265 -7.20 24.97 1.40
C GLY A 265 -7.46 26.20 2.27
N PHE A 266 -6.38 26.98 2.46
CA PHE A 266 -6.34 28.41 2.78
C PHE A 266 -6.46 28.88 4.26
N GLY A 267 -5.54 29.76 4.73
CA GLY A 267 -5.81 30.72 5.82
C GLY A 267 -4.74 31.00 6.89
N GLU A 268 -4.01 32.13 6.72
CA GLU A 268 -3.16 32.95 7.64
C GLU A 268 -3.64 33.24 9.09
N PRO A 269 -2.93 34.01 9.98
CA PRO A 269 -1.76 34.94 9.82
C PRO A 269 -0.62 34.64 10.86
N PRO A 270 0.23 35.56 11.41
CA PRO A 270 0.64 36.96 11.09
C PRO A 270 2.20 37.18 11.14
N GLY A 271 2.70 38.42 11.38
CA GLY A 271 3.71 38.57 12.46
C GLY A 271 4.86 39.60 12.51
N SER A 272 5.26 40.35 11.47
CA SER A 272 6.15 41.56 11.52
C SER A 272 7.67 41.45 11.89
N THR A 273 8.47 42.36 11.27
CA THR A 273 9.90 42.72 11.48
C THR A 273 10.99 41.68 11.10
N GLY A 274 12.07 42.00 10.37
CA GLY A 274 12.39 43.20 9.58
C GLY A 274 13.86 43.21 9.10
N SER A 275 14.14 43.76 7.89
CA SER A 275 15.48 44.09 7.32
C SER A 275 16.45 42.91 7.02
N SER A 276 17.29 42.89 5.97
CA SER A 276 17.53 43.86 4.88
C SER A 276 18.32 43.26 3.68
N SER A 277 18.09 43.83 2.49
CA SER A 277 19.07 44.13 1.42
C SER A 277 19.76 43.02 0.56
N SER A 278 19.36 43.01 -0.73
CA SER A 278 20.16 43.40 -1.93
C SER A 278 20.90 42.37 -2.83
N GLY A 279 20.88 42.63 -4.15
CA GLY A 279 21.60 41.93 -5.25
C GLY A 279 20.66 41.16 -6.20
N THR A 280 19.98 41.72 -7.21
CA THR A 280 20.46 42.15 -8.57
C THR A 280 21.35 41.10 -9.28
N SER A 281 21.26 40.78 -10.58
CA SER A 281 20.52 41.30 -11.76
C SER A 281 20.18 40.11 -12.71
N GLY A 282 19.15 40.13 -13.59
CA GLY A 282 19.23 40.55 -15.01
C GLY A 282 19.65 39.40 -15.97
N VAL A 283 19.24 39.31 -17.26
CA VAL A 283 18.32 40.12 -18.09
C VAL A 283 18.05 39.42 -19.47
N SER A 284 16.90 39.70 -20.11
CA SER A 284 16.61 39.66 -21.59
C SER A 284 16.53 38.37 -22.44
N GLY A 285 15.64 38.42 -23.45
CA GLY A 285 15.74 37.67 -24.74
C GLY A 285 14.54 36.76 -25.10
N THR A 286 13.32 37.23 -25.39
CA THR A 286 12.81 38.01 -26.57
C THR A 286 12.48 37.18 -27.83
N GLY A 287 11.17 37.12 -28.19
CA GLY A 287 10.63 36.80 -29.53
C GLY A 287 10.27 35.32 -29.79
N GLY A 288 9.20 34.95 -30.52
CA GLY A 288 8.07 35.74 -31.03
C GLY A 288 7.35 35.10 -32.25
N SER A 289 6.00 35.10 -32.26
CA SER A 289 5.10 34.75 -33.40
C SER A 289 5.10 33.27 -33.85
N SER A 290 3.97 32.58 -34.04
CA SER A 290 2.89 32.94 -34.96
C SER A 290 1.67 32.00 -34.88
N THR A 291 0.57 32.43 -35.51
CA THR A 291 -0.78 31.84 -35.52
C THR A 291 -0.93 30.47 -36.19
N GLY A 292 -1.77 29.60 -35.63
CA GLY A 292 -2.37 28.45 -36.33
C GLY A 292 -3.84 28.24 -35.90
N THR A 293 -4.79 28.73 -36.70
CA THR A 293 -6.23 28.51 -36.49
C THR A 293 -6.68 27.21 -37.16
N GLY A 294 -7.33 26.32 -36.41
CA GLY A 294 -8.07 25.17 -36.93
C GLY A 294 -9.46 25.12 -36.28
N THR A 295 -10.51 25.13 -37.10
CA THR A 295 -11.91 25.26 -36.65
C THR A 295 -12.70 23.98 -36.96
N GLY A 296 -13.50 23.50 -36.01
CA GLY A 296 -14.72 22.73 -36.26
C GLY A 296 -14.71 21.25 -35.85
N ALA A 297 -15.45 20.92 -34.79
CA ALA A 297 -16.34 19.75 -34.70
C ALA A 297 -17.20 19.78 -33.42
N GLU A 298 -18.51 19.95 -33.61
CA GLU A 298 -19.52 20.15 -32.56
C GLU A 298 -20.83 19.41 -32.90
N THR A 299 -21.58 18.73 -32.01
CA THR A 299 -21.32 18.15 -30.67
C THR A 299 -22.42 17.12 -30.35
N GLU A 300 -22.09 15.89 -29.90
CA GLU A 300 -23.02 14.97 -29.23
C GLU A 300 -22.35 14.49 -27.92
N SER A 301 -22.46 15.18 -26.77
CA SER A 301 -23.66 15.50 -25.97
C SER A 301 -24.25 14.30 -25.22
N GLY A 302 -23.55 13.89 -24.16
CA GLY A 302 -23.99 12.89 -23.18
C GLY A 302 -23.49 13.19 -21.76
N ALA A 303 -23.27 14.47 -21.45
CA ALA A 303 -22.92 14.93 -20.11
C ALA A 303 -24.06 15.79 -19.57
N GLU A 304 -24.82 15.27 -18.61
CA GLU A 304 -25.74 16.09 -17.83
C GLU A 304 -24.90 17.09 -17.02
N ALA A 305 -24.92 18.34 -17.46
CA ALA A 305 -24.38 19.43 -16.66
C ALA A 305 -25.23 19.51 -15.39
N ALA A 306 -24.64 19.11 -14.25
CA ALA A 306 -25.30 19.11 -12.94
C ALA A 306 -26.10 20.41 -12.79
N SER A 307 -27.39 20.27 -12.51
CA SER A 307 -28.28 21.40 -12.45
C SER A 307 -27.84 22.32 -11.32
N ARG A 308 -28.24 23.59 -11.42
CA ARG A 308 -27.93 24.55 -10.36
C ARG A 308 -28.55 24.15 -9.02
N GLU A 309 -29.66 23.42 -9.06
CA GLU A 309 -30.37 22.89 -7.90
C GLU A 309 -29.58 21.76 -7.23
N ASP A 310 -28.97 20.85 -8.01
CA ASP A 310 -28.05 19.81 -7.48
C ASP A 310 -26.83 20.42 -6.77
N ILE A 311 -26.29 21.51 -7.31
CA ILE A 311 -25.15 22.22 -6.73
C ILE A 311 -25.56 22.94 -5.44
N GLU A 312 -26.76 23.53 -5.38
CA GLU A 312 -27.26 24.18 -4.17
C GLU A 312 -27.58 23.14 -3.07
N GLU A 313 -28.12 21.96 -3.39
CA GLU A 313 -28.33 20.86 -2.44
C GLU A 313 -27.01 20.34 -1.83
N VAL A 314 -25.99 20.10 -2.66
CA VAL A 314 -24.66 19.65 -2.17
C VAL A 314 -24.01 20.70 -1.25
N ASN A 315 -24.23 21.99 -1.49
CA ASN A 315 -23.72 23.04 -0.59
C ASN A 315 -24.43 23.05 0.78
N ASP A 316 -25.75 22.84 0.82
CA ASP A 316 -26.49 22.74 2.07
C ASP A 316 -26.06 21.50 2.88
N GLN A 317 -25.87 20.35 2.23
CA GLN A 317 -25.34 19.14 2.87
C GLN A 317 -23.92 19.35 3.43
N LEU A 318 -23.04 20.05 2.70
CA LEU A 318 -21.69 20.40 3.18
C LEU A 318 -21.73 21.36 4.38
N ALA A 319 -22.70 22.29 4.42
CA ALA A 319 -22.89 23.19 5.55
C ALA A 319 -23.32 22.43 6.82
N GLU A 320 -24.30 21.53 6.71
CA GLU A 320 -24.74 20.69 7.84
C GLU A 320 -23.61 19.79 8.37
N LEU A 321 -22.86 19.13 7.46
CA LEU A 321 -21.74 18.28 7.83
C LEU A 321 -20.62 19.08 8.53
N THR A 322 -20.37 20.31 8.06
CA THR A 322 -19.43 21.24 8.71
C THR A 322 -19.87 21.63 10.13
N GLU A 323 -21.16 21.85 10.36
CA GLU A 323 -21.69 22.10 11.71
C GLU A 323 -21.66 20.85 12.60
N ALA A 324 -21.85 19.65 12.05
CA ALA A 324 -21.70 18.39 12.79
C ALA A 324 -20.24 18.19 13.26
N VAL A 325 -19.27 18.37 12.36
CA VAL A 325 -17.82 18.27 12.69
C VAL A 325 -17.39 19.29 13.74
N LYS A 326 -17.87 20.54 13.66
CA LYS A 326 -17.61 21.55 14.70
C LYS A 326 -18.14 21.13 16.07
N ARG A 327 -19.40 20.66 16.15
CA ARG A 327 -20.00 20.13 17.40
C ARG A 327 -19.23 18.94 17.97
N GLN A 328 -18.68 18.07 17.11
CA GLN A 328 -17.87 16.93 17.54
C GLN A 328 -16.50 17.36 18.09
N ASN A 329 -15.82 18.31 17.45
CA ASN A 329 -14.57 18.88 17.96
C ASN A 329 -14.75 19.56 19.31
N GLU A 330 -15.81 20.36 19.50
CA GLU A 330 -16.14 20.96 20.80
C GLU A 330 -16.44 19.90 21.90
N LEU A 331 -16.93 18.72 21.53
CA LEU A 331 -17.15 17.61 22.45
C LEU A 331 -15.81 16.94 22.83
N LEU A 332 -14.93 16.71 21.85
CA LEU A 332 -13.58 16.17 22.06
C LEU A 332 -12.72 17.09 22.94
N GLU A 333 -12.82 18.42 22.77
CA GLU A 333 -12.16 19.39 23.66
C GLU A 333 -12.67 19.30 25.09
N ARG A 334 -14.00 19.20 25.28
CA ARG A 334 -14.60 19.00 26.60
C ARG A 334 -14.14 17.70 27.25
N HIS A 335 -14.10 16.59 26.50
CA HIS A 335 -13.60 15.31 27.01
C HIS A 335 -12.11 15.40 27.40
N ASN A 336 -11.27 16.00 26.56
CA ASN A 336 -9.86 16.24 26.85
C ASN A 336 -9.65 17.11 28.11
N LYS A 337 -10.50 18.12 28.32
CA LYS A 337 -10.46 18.97 29.51
C LYS A 337 -10.83 18.19 30.77
N THR A 338 -11.87 17.36 30.72
CA THR A 338 -12.27 16.47 31.82
C THR A 338 -11.19 15.46 32.16
N ILE A 339 -10.58 14.82 31.15
CA ILE A 339 -9.45 13.88 31.32
C ILE A 339 -8.27 14.58 32.00
N LYS A 340 -7.88 15.78 31.55
CA LYS A 340 -6.81 16.58 32.17
C LYS A 340 -7.13 16.94 33.62
N GLN A 341 -8.39 17.18 33.97
CA GLN A 341 -8.80 17.44 35.35
C GLN A 341 -8.73 16.17 36.21
N LEU A 342 -9.23 15.04 35.73
CA LEU A 342 -9.14 13.74 36.42
C LEU A 342 -7.68 13.32 36.67
N ILE A 343 -6.80 13.49 35.68
CA ILE A 343 -5.35 13.25 35.82
C ILE A 343 -4.73 14.16 36.88
N LYS A 344 -5.16 15.43 36.95
CA LYS A 344 -4.67 16.39 37.95
C LYS A 344 -5.12 16.01 39.36
N GLU A 345 -6.37 15.59 39.53
CA GLU A 345 -6.92 15.14 40.82
C GLU A 345 -6.25 13.83 41.28
N LEU A 346 -6.06 12.85 40.39
CA LEU A 346 -5.28 11.64 40.66
C LEU A 346 -3.82 11.92 41.06
N ARG A 347 -3.22 12.98 40.50
CA ARG A 347 -1.84 13.41 40.83
C ARG A 347 -1.75 14.24 42.13
N GLN A 348 -2.86 14.77 42.64
CA GLN A 348 -2.90 15.52 43.90
C GLN A 348 -3.40 14.68 45.09
N GLY A 349 -4.01 13.52 44.84
CA GLY A 349 -4.45 12.56 45.86
C GLY A 349 -3.39 11.52 46.27
N ARG A 350 -2.10 11.78 46.00
CA ARG A 350 -0.98 10.85 46.24
C ARG A 350 0.24 11.60 46.76
#